data_AF-A0A0Q0U8Q3-F1
#
_entry.id   AF-A0A0Q0U8Q3-F1
#
_cell.length_a   1.000
_cell.length_b   1.000
_cell.length_c   1.000
_cell.angle_alpha   90.00
_cell.angle_beta   90.00
_cell.angle_gamma   90.00
#
_symmetry.space_group_name_H-M   'P 1'
#
loop_
_entity.id
_entity.type
_entity.pdbx_description
1 polymer ?
#
loop_
_entity_poly.entity_id
_entity_poly.type
_entity_poly.pdbx_seq_one_letter_code
_entity_poly.pdbx_strand_id
1 'polypeptide(L)'
;MFSLGLNLIRGGSNRGAKKRQTARLTTQHLANKGVEGIFGELARSHDLSVGDVTTKVMEMLRKEFPSMEFRKRPAMTKAAINKRLHEIDGRLGQELFVRKAEIRPDGGIIEVKDDHGKWRVVLVTEAKYQGKDVENIKAGTLVGKNKDQDIMAAGNAIERSHKNIKEVANYMLGEKHFPYVLFLEGSNFLTETIMVVRPDGRKVELEFNSSNLNRIDRLTAANYSMPINTNLCKNITVTSRGQAIMLQATSIYTQGHGEE
;
A
#
# COMPACT_ATOMS: atom_id res chain seq x y z
N MET A 1 46.04 18.30 37.52
CA MET A 1 45.68 19.49 36.71
C MET A 1 44.49 19.08 35.85
N PHE A 2 43.25 19.14 36.31
CA PHE A 2 42.36 20.32 36.42
C PHE A 2 42.24 21.15 35.13
N SER A 3 41.10 21.01 34.43
CA SER A 3 40.18 22.05 33.91
C SER A 3 39.14 21.33 33.02
N LEU A 4 37.88 21.06 33.43
CA LEU A 4 36.66 21.90 33.31
C LEU A 4 36.64 22.74 32.02
N GLY A 5 35.65 22.76 31.12
CA GLY A 5 34.31 22.21 31.00
C GLY A 5 33.51 23.13 30.05
N LEU A 6 32.60 22.63 29.18
CA LEU A 6 31.38 23.34 28.76
C LEU A 6 30.43 22.45 27.94
N ASN A 7 29.17 22.39 28.37
CA ASN A 7 28.01 21.88 27.63
C ASN A 7 27.51 22.94 26.62
N LEU A 8 26.94 22.52 25.47
CA LEU A 8 25.52 22.76 25.07
C LEU A 8 25.22 22.38 23.59
N ILE A 9 24.30 21.41 23.44
CA ILE A 9 23.17 21.24 22.50
C ILE A 9 23.06 22.23 21.30
N ARG A 10 22.94 21.69 20.06
CA ARG A 10 21.83 21.96 19.07
C ARG A 10 22.06 21.28 17.70
N GLY A 11 21.00 20.66 17.16
CA GLY A 11 20.74 20.68 15.72
C GLY A 11 20.95 19.42 14.89
N GLY A 12 20.50 18.25 15.34
CA GLY A 12 20.40 17.05 14.50
C GLY A 12 19.32 17.18 13.42
N SER A 13 19.66 17.78 12.29
CA SER A 13 18.79 17.96 11.12
C SER A 13 18.41 16.61 10.48
N ASN A 14 17.11 16.34 10.39
CA ASN A 14 16.45 15.20 9.76
C ASN A 14 16.60 15.17 8.21
N ARG A 15 17.83 15.39 7.71
CA ARG A 15 18.18 15.47 6.27
C ARG A 15 18.39 14.09 5.62
N GLY A 16 18.53 13.03 6.41
CA GLY A 16 18.83 11.67 5.92
C GLY A 16 17.62 10.94 5.31
N ALA A 17 16.43 11.13 5.87
CA ALA A 17 15.21 10.45 5.42
C ALA A 17 14.70 11.05 4.09
N LYS A 18 14.59 12.39 3.99
CA LYS A 18 14.19 13.10 2.76
C LYS A 18 15.09 12.75 1.56
N LYS A 19 16.42 12.78 1.74
CA LYS A 19 17.37 12.45 0.65
C LYS A 19 17.19 11.03 0.10
N ARG A 20 16.91 10.04 0.95
CA ARG A 20 16.69 8.65 0.52
C ARG A 20 15.38 8.46 -0.23
N GLN A 21 14.32 9.16 0.16
CA GLN A 21 13.05 9.14 -0.55
C GLN A 21 13.17 9.81 -1.92
N THR A 22 13.74 11.02 -2.00
CA THR A 22 13.92 11.74 -3.26
C THR A 22 14.79 10.97 -4.24
N ALA A 23 15.93 10.42 -3.78
CA ALA A 23 16.81 9.62 -4.64
C ALA A 23 16.12 8.37 -5.22
N ARG A 24 15.21 7.74 -4.48
CA ARG A 24 14.45 6.57 -4.94
C ARG A 24 13.40 6.92 -5.99
N LEU A 25 12.68 8.03 -5.81
CA LEU A 25 11.77 8.56 -6.84
C LEU A 25 12.55 8.87 -8.13
N THR A 26 13.75 9.45 -8.03
CA THR A 26 14.57 9.77 -9.21
C THR A 26 15.00 8.51 -9.97
N THR A 27 15.36 7.42 -9.28
CA THR A 27 15.74 6.16 -9.93
C THR A 27 14.56 5.48 -10.65
N GLN A 28 13.34 5.57 -10.10
CA GLN A 28 12.13 5.06 -10.76
C GLN A 28 11.75 5.90 -11.99
N HIS A 29 11.83 7.23 -11.90
CA HIS A 29 11.59 8.14 -13.03
C HIS A 29 12.57 7.92 -14.19
N LEU A 30 13.84 7.58 -13.90
CA LEU A 30 14.85 7.32 -14.93
C LEU A 30 14.55 6.05 -15.77
N ALA A 31 13.79 5.09 -15.23
CA ALA A 31 13.42 3.86 -15.91
C ALA A 31 12.17 4.01 -16.83
N ASN A 32 11.37 5.06 -16.66
CA ASN A 32 10.02 5.17 -17.22
C ASN A 32 9.86 6.20 -18.37
N LYS A 33 10.97 6.62 -19.00
CA LYS A 33 11.09 7.80 -19.89
C LYS A 33 10.17 7.89 -21.14
N GLY A 34 9.24 6.97 -21.38
CA GLY A 34 8.31 7.03 -22.51
C GLY A 34 6.81 7.06 -22.14
N VAL A 35 6.41 6.51 -21.00
CA VAL A 35 4.99 6.24 -20.67
C VAL A 35 4.46 7.22 -19.60
N GLU A 36 5.33 7.76 -18.74
CA GLU A 36 4.96 8.67 -17.65
C GLU A 36 4.39 10.03 -18.11
N GLY A 37 4.85 10.57 -19.25
CA GLY A 37 4.52 11.94 -19.67
C GLY A 37 3.04 12.15 -20.02
N ILE A 38 2.43 11.20 -20.73
CA ILE A 38 1.04 11.31 -21.20
C ILE A 38 0.05 10.99 -20.07
N PHE A 39 0.44 10.12 -19.13
CA PHE A 39 -0.43 9.66 -18.05
C PHE A 39 -0.38 10.54 -16.81
N GLY A 40 0.78 11.14 -16.50
CA GLY A 40 0.89 12.11 -15.41
C GLY A 40 -0.05 13.30 -15.59
N GLU A 41 -0.33 13.70 -16.83
CA GLU A 41 -1.26 14.79 -17.14
C GLU A 41 -2.73 14.33 -17.09
N LEU A 42 -3.06 13.18 -17.72
CA LEU A 42 -4.42 12.61 -17.75
C LEU A 42 -4.93 12.06 -16.40
N ALA A 43 -4.02 11.67 -15.50
CA ALA A 43 -4.36 11.21 -14.16
C ALA A 43 -4.43 12.36 -13.14
N ARG A 44 -3.71 13.47 -13.36
CA ARG A 44 -3.83 14.68 -12.53
C ARG A 44 -5.07 15.51 -12.85
N SER A 45 -5.61 15.40 -14.08
CA SER A 45 -6.78 16.18 -14.51
C SER A 45 -8.13 15.59 -14.08
N HIS A 46 -8.15 14.35 -13.60
CA HIS A 46 -9.36 13.66 -13.17
C HIS A 46 -9.10 13.00 -11.81
N ASP A 47 -10.04 13.15 -10.88
CA ASP A 47 -10.07 12.42 -9.61
C ASP A 47 -10.41 10.94 -9.87
N LEU A 48 -9.41 10.19 -10.32
CA LEU A 48 -9.57 8.80 -10.77
C LEU A 48 -9.47 7.85 -9.59
N SER A 49 -10.46 6.96 -9.46
CA SER A 49 -10.38 5.88 -8.49
C SER A 49 -9.24 4.91 -8.85
N VAL A 50 -8.77 4.16 -7.87
CA VAL A 50 -7.81 3.06 -8.10
C VAL A 50 -8.32 2.06 -9.16
N GLY A 51 -9.65 1.87 -9.24
CA GLY A 51 -10.28 1.03 -10.26
C GLY A 51 -10.16 1.60 -11.67
N ASP A 52 -10.26 2.92 -11.83
CA ASP A 52 -10.10 3.58 -13.13
C ASP A 52 -8.64 3.53 -13.59
N VAL A 53 -7.71 3.80 -12.67
CA VAL A 53 -6.27 3.71 -12.92
C VAL A 53 -5.90 2.30 -13.40
N THR A 54 -6.41 1.25 -12.78
CA THR A 54 -6.08 -0.12 -13.20
C THR A 54 -6.71 -0.52 -14.52
N THR A 55 -7.88 0.03 -14.88
CA THR A 55 -8.45 -0.14 -16.23
C THR A 55 -7.50 0.44 -17.26
N LYS A 56 -7.00 1.66 -17.02
CA LYS A 56 -6.02 2.30 -17.89
C LYS A 56 -4.69 1.53 -17.97
N VAL A 57 -4.21 0.97 -16.85
CA VAL A 57 -3.03 0.08 -16.84
C VAL A 57 -3.24 -1.15 -17.74
N MET A 58 -4.42 -1.78 -17.69
CA MET A 58 -4.75 -2.92 -18.56
C MET A 58 -4.74 -2.52 -20.04
N GLU A 59 -5.27 -1.35 -20.39
CA GLU A 59 -5.24 -0.83 -21.76
C GLU A 59 -3.81 -0.61 -22.26
N MET A 60 -2.94 -0.06 -21.41
CA MET A 60 -1.52 0.10 -21.73
C MET A 60 -0.82 -1.24 -21.93
N LEU A 61 -1.06 -2.21 -21.05
CA LEU A 61 -0.49 -3.56 -21.19
C LEU A 61 -0.89 -4.20 -22.52
N ARG A 62 -2.14 -4.04 -22.95
CA ARG A 62 -2.62 -4.54 -24.25
C ARG A 62 -1.95 -3.83 -25.44
N LYS A 63 -1.68 -2.53 -25.30
CA LYS A 63 -1.00 -1.74 -26.34
C LYS A 63 0.49 -2.10 -26.45
N GLU A 64 1.15 -2.28 -25.31
CA GLU A 64 2.59 -2.58 -25.23
C GLU A 64 2.89 -4.04 -25.60
N PHE A 65 1.99 -4.96 -25.26
CA PHE A 65 2.13 -6.40 -25.52
C PHE A 65 0.94 -6.94 -26.32
N PRO A 66 0.79 -6.57 -27.62
CA PRO A 66 -0.39 -6.90 -28.42
C PRO A 66 -0.57 -8.40 -28.70
N SER A 67 0.51 -9.19 -28.57
CA SER A 67 0.46 -10.65 -28.72
C SER A 67 -0.01 -11.38 -27.46
N MET A 68 -0.15 -10.69 -26.32
CA MET A 68 -0.55 -11.29 -25.05
C MET A 68 -2.03 -11.02 -24.75
N GLU A 69 -2.71 -12.02 -24.18
CA GLU A 69 -4.11 -11.90 -23.80
C GLU A 69 -4.21 -11.42 -22.34
N PHE A 70 -4.71 -10.20 -22.13
CA PHE A 70 -4.96 -9.64 -20.78
C PHE A 70 -6.44 -9.57 -20.46
N ARG A 71 -6.79 -9.85 -19.20
CA ARG A 71 -8.13 -9.60 -18.64
C ARG A 71 -8.04 -8.91 -17.28
N LYS A 72 -9.11 -8.20 -16.95
CA LYS A 72 -9.36 -7.67 -15.61
C LYS A 72 -10.60 -8.35 -15.03
N ARG A 73 -10.53 -8.78 -13.78
CA ARG A 73 -11.67 -9.34 -13.03
C ARG A 73 -11.88 -8.58 -11.72
N PRO A 74 -13.14 -8.38 -11.29
CA PRO A 74 -13.45 -7.61 -10.08
C PRO A 74 -13.34 -8.42 -8.78
N ALA A 75 -13.32 -9.75 -8.86
CA ALA A 75 -13.42 -10.62 -7.69
C ALA A 75 -12.63 -11.92 -7.87
N MET A 76 -12.14 -12.50 -6.78
CA MET A 76 -11.54 -13.83 -6.73
C MET A 76 -12.33 -14.73 -5.78
N THR A 77 -12.86 -15.84 -6.29
CA THR A 77 -13.66 -16.75 -5.47
C THR A 77 -12.78 -17.60 -4.57
N LYS A 78 -13.28 -17.91 -3.36
CA LYS A 78 -12.58 -18.78 -2.41
C LYS A 78 -12.36 -20.18 -2.97
N ALA A 79 -13.29 -20.68 -3.79
CA ALA A 79 -13.13 -21.93 -4.51
C ALA A 79 -11.91 -21.93 -5.46
N ALA A 80 -11.64 -20.81 -6.16
CA ALA A 80 -10.47 -20.71 -7.03
C ALA A 80 -9.16 -20.69 -6.23
N ILE A 81 -9.15 -20.02 -5.07
CA ILE A 81 -8.02 -20.02 -4.13
C ILE A 81 -7.75 -21.42 -3.60
N ASN A 82 -8.79 -22.09 -3.12
CA ASN A 82 -8.69 -23.45 -2.61
C ASN A 82 -8.19 -24.43 -3.68
N LYS A 83 -8.71 -24.34 -4.91
CA LYS A 83 -8.23 -25.16 -6.03
C LYS A 83 -6.73 -24.95 -6.26
N ARG A 84 -6.26 -23.69 -6.29
CA ARG A 84 -4.85 -23.37 -6.53
C ARG A 84 -3.94 -23.83 -5.40
N LEU A 85 -4.41 -23.76 -4.15
CA LEU A 85 -3.72 -24.35 -3.01
C LEU A 85 -3.64 -25.87 -3.08
N HIS A 86 -4.74 -26.54 -3.45
CA HIS A 86 -4.80 -27.99 -3.58
C HIS A 86 -3.88 -28.53 -4.69
N GLU A 87 -3.72 -27.77 -5.78
CA GLU A 87 -2.74 -28.07 -6.85
C GLU A 87 -1.28 -28.07 -6.35
N ILE A 88 -0.99 -27.39 -5.24
CA ILE A 88 0.35 -27.35 -4.63
C ILE A 88 0.53 -28.52 -3.66
N ASP A 89 -0.46 -28.78 -2.80
CA ASP A 89 -0.43 -29.86 -1.82
C ASP A 89 -1.86 -30.30 -1.50
N GLY A 90 -2.10 -31.62 -1.55
CA GLY A 90 -3.44 -32.20 -1.37
C GLY A 90 -4.07 -31.97 0.01
N ARG A 91 -3.32 -31.47 1.00
CA ARG A 91 -3.81 -31.08 2.34
C ARG A 91 -4.36 -29.65 2.38
N LEU A 92 -4.07 -28.82 1.38
CA LEU A 92 -4.45 -27.41 1.37
C LEU A 92 -5.78 -27.20 0.63
N GLY A 93 -6.48 -26.10 0.94
CA GLY A 93 -7.71 -25.73 0.24
C GLY A 93 -8.93 -26.63 0.47
N GLN A 94 -8.98 -27.37 1.58
CA GLN A 94 -10.02 -28.38 1.83
C GLN A 94 -11.40 -27.81 2.13
N GLU A 95 -11.46 -26.71 2.88
CA GLU A 95 -12.70 -26.23 3.48
C GLU A 95 -13.33 -25.07 2.70
N LEU A 96 -14.64 -25.16 2.46
CA LEU A 96 -15.45 -24.08 1.87
C LEU A 96 -16.87 -24.10 2.41
N PHE A 97 -17.11 -23.33 3.48
CA PHE A 97 -18.43 -23.26 4.14
C PHE A 97 -19.47 -22.49 3.32
N VAL A 98 -19.05 -21.42 2.63
CA VAL A 98 -19.93 -20.58 1.81
C VAL A 98 -19.50 -20.68 0.36
N ARG A 99 -20.28 -21.37 -0.47
CA ARG A 99 -19.94 -21.67 -1.88
C ARG A 99 -19.67 -20.42 -2.74
N LYS A 100 -20.32 -19.30 -2.43
CA LYS A 100 -20.19 -18.03 -3.15
C LYS A 100 -19.16 -17.07 -2.53
N ALA A 101 -18.39 -17.52 -1.52
CA ALA A 101 -17.39 -16.67 -0.88
C ALA A 101 -16.33 -16.19 -1.88
N GLU A 102 -15.97 -14.91 -1.79
CA GLU A 102 -15.00 -14.26 -2.66
C GLU A 102 -14.36 -13.04 -1.97
N ILE A 103 -13.22 -12.60 -2.51
CA ILE A 103 -12.62 -11.30 -2.23
C ILE A 103 -12.83 -10.37 -3.43
N ARG A 104 -12.97 -9.07 -3.16
CA ARG A 104 -13.13 -8.01 -4.16
C ARG A 104 -12.15 -6.88 -3.85
N PRO A 105 -10.92 -6.92 -4.39
CA PRO A 105 -9.99 -5.81 -4.28
C PRO A 105 -10.54 -4.61 -5.06
N ASP A 106 -10.50 -3.41 -4.47
CA ASP A 106 -11.17 -2.21 -5.01
C ASP A 106 -10.65 -1.84 -6.41
N GLY A 107 -9.35 -2.04 -6.67
CA GLY A 107 -8.77 -1.81 -8.00
C GLY A 107 -8.83 -3.01 -8.93
N GLY A 108 -9.39 -4.14 -8.49
CA GLY A 108 -9.51 -5.37 -9.26
C GLY A 108 -8.20 -6.14 -9.42
N ILE A 109 -8.26 -7.17 -10.27
CA ILE A 109 -7.17 -8.11 -10.53
C ILE A 109 -6.92 -8.15 -12.04
N ILE A 110 -5.70 -7.83 -12.47
CA ILE A 110 -5.27 -7.98 -13.86
C ILE A 110 -4.51 -9.30 -13.99
N GLU A 111 -4.84 -10.05 -15.04
CA GLU A 111 -4.21 -11.32 -15.37
C GLU A 111 -3.75 -11.32 -16.84
N VAL A 112 -2.67 -12.04 -17.13
CA VAL A 112 -2.19 -12.37 -18.47
C VAL A 112 -2.28 -13.87 -18.69
N LYS A 113 -2.61 -14.31 -19.89
CA LYS A 113 -2.61 -15.73 -20.24
C LYS A 113 -1.21 -16.16 -20.67
N ASP A 114 -0.70 -17.23 -20.07
CA ASP A 114 0.59 -17.80 -20.45
C ASP A 114 0.48 -18.78 -21.63
N ASP A 115 1.64 -19.26 -22.09
CA ASP A 115 1.76 -20.19 -23.22
C ASP A 115 1.07 -21.55 -22.99
N HIS A 116 0.72 -21.87 -21.74
CA HIS A 116 -0.03 -23.07 -21.37
C HIS A 116 -1.53 -22.80 -21.22
N GLY A 117 -1.99 -21.62 -21.64
CA GLY A 117 -3.39 -21.19 -21.53
C GLY A 117 -3.84 -20.86 -20.11
N LYS A 118 -2.93 -20.76 -19.14
CA LYS A 118 -3.25 -20.45 -17.74
C LYS A 118 -3.15 -18.95 -17.49
N TRP A 119 -4.13 -18.42 -16.76
CA TRP A 119 -4.13 -17.03 -16.33
C TRP A 119 -3.17 -16.82 -15.16
N ARG A 120 -2.28 -15.83 -15.28
CA ARG A 120 -1.28 -15.43 -14.29
C ARG A 120 -1.60 -14.02 -13.82
N VAL A 121 -1.67 -13.82 -12.50
CA VAL A 121 -1.92 -12.50 -11.93
C VAL A 121 -0.70 -11.61 -12.14
N VAL A 122 -0.92 -10.42 -12.69
CA VAL A 122 0.12 -9.41 -12.94
C VAL A 122 -0.04 -8.16 -12.09
N LEU A 123 -1.26 -7.87 -11.60
CA LEU A 123 -1.51 -6.75 -10.69
C LEU A 123 -2.76 -6.99 -9.84
N VAL A 124 -2.65 -6.74 -8.55
CA VAL A 124 -3.79 -6.58 -7.63
C VAL A 124 -3.61 -5.26 -6.90
N THR A 125 -4.66 -4.47 -6.85
CA THR A 125 -4.61 -3.13 -6.22
C THR A 125 -5.78 -2.94 -5.26
N GLU A 126 -5.48 -2.29 -4.15
CA GLU A 126 -6.46 -1.91 -3.15
C GLU A 126 -6.10 -0.53 -2.62
N ALA A 127 -7.11 0.32 -2.41
CA ALA A 127 -6.95 1.63 -1.79
C ALA A 127 -7.69 1.65 -0.46
N LYS A 128 -7.08 2.21 0.57
CA LYS A 128 -7.68 2.32 1.90
C LYS A 128 -7.48 3.71 2.46
N TYR A 129 -8.61 4.32 2.81
CA TYR A 129 -8.68 5.60 3.47
C TYR A 129 -8.94 5.42 4.97
N GLN A 130 -8.14 6.06 5.83
CA GLN A 130 -8.40 6.13 7.26
C GLN A 130 -7.87 7.41 7.90
N GLY A 131 -8.72 8.05 8.71
CA GLY A 131 -8.42 9.26 9.44
C GLY A 131 -8.79 10.52 8.65
N LYS A 132 -9.75 11.28 9.18
CA LYS A 132 -10.30 12.52 8.58
C LYS A 132 -9.79 13.80 9.26
N ASP A 133 -8.69 13.69 10.02
CA ASP A 133 -8.28 14.77 10.92
C ASP A 133 -7.87 16.03 10.16
N VAL A 134 -7.21 15.89 9.00
CA VAL A 134 -6.83 17.02 8.14
C VAL A 134 -8.07 17.78 7.65
N GLU A 135 -9.07 17.07 7.13
CA GLU A 135 -10.31 17.65 6.62
C GLU A 135 -11.13 18.29 7.75
N ASN A 136 -11.23 17.62 8.90
CA ASN A 136 -11.95 18.15 10.06
C ASN A 136 -11.31 19.44 10.57
N ILE A 137 -9.98 19.49 10.69
CA ILE A 137 -9.25 20.67 11.14
C ILE A 137 -9.41 21.81 10.13
N LYS A 138 -9.24 21.55 8.82
CA LYS A 138 -9.47 22.56 7.76
C LYS A 138 -10.90 23.11 7.77
N ALA A 139 -11.89 22.28 8.11
CA ALA A 139 -13.28 22.69 8.25
C ALA A 139 -13.62 23.35 9.61
N GLY A 140 -12.69 23.37 10.57
CA GLY A 140 -12.96 23.87 11.93
C GLY A 140 -13.85 22.94 12.76
N THR A 141 -14.04 21.69 12.34
CA THR A 141 -14.85 20.70 13.06
C THR A 141 -14.08 20.15 14.25
N LEU A 142 -14.71 20.11 15.42
CA LEU A 142 -14.22 19.39 16.59
C LEU A 142 -14.83 17.98 16.65
N VAL A 143 -14.02 17.03 17.10
CA VAL A 143 -14.33 15.60 17.18
C VAL A 143 -14.31 15.11 18.63
N GLY A 144 -14.46 13.80 18.81
CA GLY A 144 -14.59 13.18 20.14
C GLY A 144 -16.04 13.17 20.65
N LYS A 145 -16.28 12.41 21.72
CA LYS A 145 -17.62 12.21 22.30
C LYS A 145 -18.29 13.54 22.71
N ASN A 146 -17.48 14.48 23.20
CA ASN A 146 -17.94 15.78 23.66
C ASN A 146 -17.76 16.90 22.61
N LYS A 147 -17.28 16.58 21.40
CA LYS A 147 -16.97 17.55 20.33
C LYS A 147 -16.01 18.66 20.78
N ASP A 148 -14.96 18.27 21.48
CA ASP A 148 -13.99 19.14 22.15
C ASP A 148 -12.54 18.89 21.71
N GLN A 149 -12.31 17.95 20.79
CA GLN A 149 -10.96 17.54 20.36
C GLN A 149 -10.69 17.94 18.90
N ASP A 150 -9.44 18.22 18.55
CA ASP A 150 -9.04 18.44 17.16
C ASP A 150 -8.74 17.14 16.41
N ILE A 151 -8.33 16.09 17.14
CA ILE A 151 -7.83 14.82 16.59
C ILE A 151 -8.69 13.68 17.13
N MET A 152 -9.15 12.82 16.24
CA MET A 152 -9.88 11.60 16.61
C MET A 152 -8.89 10.49 16.94
N ALA A 153 -9.13 9.77 18.03
CA ALA A 153 -8.39 8.54 18.30
C ALA A 153 -8.60 7.53 17.16
N ALA A 154 -7.52 7.14 16.49
CA ALA A 154 -7.60 6.30 15.31
C ALA A 154 -8.11 4.87 15.63
N GLY A 155 -9.04 4.37 14.82
CA GLY A 155 -9.54 3.00 14.91
C GLY A 155 -8.58 1.95 14.33
N ASN A 156 -9.05 0.70 14.30
CA ASN A 156 -8.28 -0.47 13.84
C ASN A 156 -8.81 -1.08 12.54
N ALA A 157 -9.72 -0.40 11.84
CA ALA A 157 -10.41 -0.97 10.67
C ALA A 157 -9.46 -1.35 9.53
N ILE A 158 -8.30 -0.69 9.43
CA ILE A 158 -7.25 -0.95 8.44
C ILE A 158 -6.66 -2.37 8.52
N GLU A 159 -6.70 -3.03 9.69
CA GLU A 159 -6.17 -4.38 9.89
C GLU A 159 -6.86 -5.43 8.99
N ARG A 160 -8.10 -5.15 8.54
CA ARG A 160 -8.84 -6.01 7.62
C ARG A 160 -8.14 -6.19 6.26
N SER A 161 -7.21 -5.30 5.89
CA SER A 161 -6.44 -5.39 4.65
C SER A 161 -5.61 -6.68 4.57
N HIS A 162 -5.13 -7.18 5.72
CA HIS A 162 -4.38 -8.44 5.80
C HIS A 162 -5.15 -9.65 5.26
N LYS A 163 -6.49 -9.64 5.37
CA LYS A 163 -7.31 -10.76 4.88
C LYS A 163 -7.21 -10.89 3.36
N ASN A 164 -7.39 -9.80 2.61
CA ASN A 164 -7.29 -9.84 1.14
C ASN A 164 -5.86 -10.14 0.69
N ILE A 165 -4.85 -9.54 1.35
CA ILE A 165 -3.44 -9.82 1.10
C ILE A 165 -3.14 -11.32 1.25
N LYS A 166 -3.60 -11.93 2.34
CA LYS A 166 -3.36 -13.36 2.61
C LYS A 166 -4.08 -14.27 1.61
N GLU A 167 -5.29 -13.92 1.20
CA GLU A 167 -6.06 -14.66 0.20
C GLU A 167 -5.36 -14.66 -1.18
N VAL A 168 -4.84 -13.51 -1.62
CA VAL A 168 -4.06 -13.43 -2.87
C VAL A 168 -2.70 -14.12 -2.72
N ALA A 169 -2.02 -13.98 -1.58
CA ALA A 169 -0.76 -14.66 -1.31
C ALA A 169 -0.92 -16.19 -1.41
N ASN A 170 -2.00 -16.72 -0.84
CA ASN A 170 -2.36 -18.13 -0.95
C ASN A 170 -2.67 -18.54 -2.40
N TYR A 171 -3.42 -17.72 -3.15
CA TYR A 171 -3.67 -17.97 -4.58
C TYR A 171 -2.38 -18.01 -5.39
N MET A 172 -1.40 -17.17 -5.05
CA MET A 172 -0.13 -17.03 -5.74
C MET A 172 1.02 -17.79 -5.06
N LEU A 173 0.73 -18.77 -4.20
CA LEU A 173 1.74 -19.42 -3.37
C LEU A 173 2.85 -20.11 -4.20
N GLY A 174 2.52 -20.59 -5.40
CA GLY A 174 3.48 -21.18 -6.34
C GLY A 174 4.17 -20.19 -7.27
N GLU A 175 3.87 -18.89 -7.18
CA GLU A 175 4.43 -17.86 -8.05
C GLU A 175 5.69 -17.23 -7.43
N LYS A 176 6.62 -16.75 -8.28
CA LYS A 176 7.87 -16.09 -7.84
C LYS A 176 7.73 -14.57 -7.68
N HIS A 177 6.51 -14.05 -7.86
CA HIS A 177 6.17 -12.65 -7.71
C HIS A 177 4.87 -12.50 -6.91
N PHE A 178 4.69 -11.34 -6.28
CA PHE A 178 3.51 -10.95 -5.53
C PHE A 178 3.15 -9.48 -5.82
N PRO A 179 2.42 -9.22 -6.91
CA PRO A 179 2.14 -7.88 -7.41
C PRO A 179 0.93 -7.26 -6.69
N TYR A 180 0.93 -7.30 -5.35
CA TYR A 180 -0.10 -6.69 -4.53
C TYR A 180 0.34 -5.28 -4.13
N VAL A 181 -0.44 -4.28 -4.54
CA VAL A 181 -0.19 -2.87 -4.22
C VAL A 181 -1.32 -2.35 -3.33
N LEU A 182 -0.96 -1.85 -2.15
CA LEU A 182 -1.87 -1.24 -1.20
C LEU A 182 -1.59 0.26 -1.11
N PHE A 183 -2.53 1.08 -1.55
CA PHE A 183 -2.48 2.54 -1.40
C PHE A 183 -3.17 2.97 -0.12
N LEU A 184 -2.50 3.80 0.67
CA LEU A 184 -2.96 4.30 1.96
C LEU A 184 -3.07 5.81 1.94
N GLU A 185 -4.22 6.29 2.39
CA GLU A 185 -4.58 7.70 2.34
C GLU A 185 -5.29 8.13 3.63
N GLY A 186 -5.13 9.40 3.98
CA GLY A 186 -5.67 9.99 5.20
C GLY A 186 -4.66 10.15 6.34
N SER A 187 -5.08 10.93 7.32
CA SER A 187 -4.26 11.40 8.45
C SER A 187 -3.72 10.28 9.36
N ASN A 188 -4.22 9.04 9.27
CA ASN A 188 -3.68 7.93 10.06
C ASN A 188 -2.44 7.28 9.42
N PHE A 189 -2.02 7.73 8.23
CA PHE A 189 -0.87 7.18 7.50
C PHE A 189 0.21 8.22 7.20
N LEU A 190 0.41 9.17 8.13
CA LEU A 190 1.47 10.16 8.00
C LEU A 190 2.86 9.50 8.06
N THR A 191 3.80 10.03 7.28
CA THR A 191 5.23 9.68 7.35
C THR A 191 6.10 10.87 7.73
N GLU A 192 5.50 12.06 7.84
CA GLU A 192 6.11 13.25 8.40
C GLU A 192 5.09 14.07 9.18
N THR A 193 5.55 14.83 10.17
CA THR A 193 4.71 15.74 10.95
C THR A 193 4.24 16.89 10.06
N ILE A 194 2.95 17.17 10.08
CA ILE A 194 2.34 18.27 9.31
C ILE A 194 1.65 19.27 10.24
N MET A 195 1.52 20.51 9.77
CA MET A 195 0.78 21.57 10.44
C MET A 195 -0.46 21.90 9.62
N VAL A 196 -1.64 21.78 10.23
CA VAL A 196 -2.91 22.11 9.59
C VAL A 196 -3.50 23.35 10.26
N VAL A 197 -3.88 24.34 9.45
CA VAL A 197 -4.43 25.61 9.93
C VAL A 197 -5.95 25.53 9.96
N ARG A 198 -6.56 25.83 11.11
CA ARG A 198 -8.01 25.95 11.27
C ARG A 198 -8.54 27.27 10.72
N PRO A 199 -9.85 27.40 10.44
CA PRO A 199 -10.46 28.66 10.02
C PRO A 199 -10.26 29.83 10.99
N ASP A 200 -10.10 29.55 12.29
CA ASP A 200 -9.83 30.54 13.35
C ASP A 200 -8.35 30.97 13.42
N GLY A 201 -7.50 30.47 12.51
CA GLY A 201 -6.07 30.76 12.44
C GLY A 201 -5.20 29.91 13.37
N ARG A 202 -5.79 29.07 14.23
CA ARG A 202 -5.05 28.18 15.11
C ARG A 202 -4.36 27.09 14.29
N LYS A 203 -3.09 26.83 14.61
CA LYS A 203 -2.30 25.77 13.99
C LYS A 203 -2.39 24.49 14.83
N VAL A 204 -2.79 23.39 14.21
CA VAL A 204 -2.83 22.07 14.84
C VAL A 204 -1.70 21.23 14.26
N GLU A 205 -0.86 20.70 15.14
CA GLU A 205 0.24 19.81 14.77
C GLU A 205 -0.25 18.35 14.74
N LEU A 206 -0.01 17.66 13.62
CA LEU A 206 -0.28 16.23 13.47
C LEU A 206 1.05 15.49 13.43
N GLU A 207 1.49 15.00 14.58
CA GLU A 207 2.73 14.22 14.71
C GLU A 207 2.59 12.84 14.09
N PHE A 208 3.43 12.53 13.09
CA PHE A 208 3.36 11.25 12.40
C PHE A 208 3.69 10.04 13.31
N ASN A 209 4.46 10.24 14.37
CA ASN A 209 4.84 9.19 15.32
C ASN A 209 3.89 9.10 16.52
N SER A 210 2.76 9.81 16.51
CA SER A 210 1.75 9.74 17.56
C SER A 210 0.97 8.42 17.50
N SER A 211 0.98 7.67 18.60
CA SER A 211 0.21 6.42 18.72
C SER A 211 -1.31 6.63 18.66
N ASN A 212 -1.79 7.84 18.93
CA ASN A 212 -3.21 8.16 18.84
C ASN A 212 -3.68 8.32 17.39
N LEU A 213 -2.76 8.59 16.47
CA LEU A 213 -3.03 8.91 15.07
C LEU A 213 -2.55 7.81 14.13
N ASN A 214 -1.26 7.44 14.19
CA ASN A 214 -0.64 6.62 13.16
C ASN A 214 -1.04 5.14 13.23
N ARG A 215 -1.34 4.54 12.09
CA ARG A 215 -1.73 3.13 11.94
C ARG A 215 -0.92 2.37 10.90
N ILE A 216 0.16 2.94 10.36
CA ILE A 216 1.04 2.27 9.38
C ILE A 216 1.59 0.96 9.94
N ASP A 217 1.99 0.93 11.22
CA ASP A 217 2.52 -0.29 11.86
C ASP A 217 1.50 -1.44 11.96
N ARG A 218 0.21 -1.16 11.76
CA ARG A 218 -0.81 -2.21 11.63
C ARG A 218 -0.73 -2.95 10.30
N LEU A 219 0.07 -2.46 9.36
CA LEU A 219 0.22 -3.01 8.01
C LEU A 219 1.64 -3.49 7.69
N THR A 220 2.67 -3.06 8.42
CA THR A 220 4.08 -3.43 8.16
C THR A 220 4.33 -4.93 8.24
N ALA A 221 3.49 -5.70 8.95
CA ALA A 221 3.55 -7.16 8.91
C ALA A 221 3.29 -7.75 7.50
N ALA A 222 2.53 -7.06 6.64
CA ALA A 222 2.22 -7.53 5.28
C ALA A 222 3.42 -7.46 4.32
N ASN A 223 4.46 -6.71 4.68
CA ASN A 223 5.67 -6.59 3.89
C ASN A 223 6.94 -6.89 4.70
N TYR A 224 6.81 -7.57 5.84
CA TYR A 224 7.92 -7.92 6.73
C TYR A 224 8.71 -6.71 7.23
N SER A 225 8.06 -5.55 7.36
CA SER A 225 8.70 -4.27 7.69
C SER A 225 9.80 -3.86 6.70
N MET A 226 9.72 -4.35 5.46
CA MET A 226 10.51 -3.82 4.36
C MET A 226 10.07 -2.37 4.06
N PRO A 227 10.91 -1.57 3.37
CA PRO A 227 10.58 -0.17 3.11
C PRO A 227 9.23 -0.01 2.39
N ILE A 228 8.38 0.89 2.90
CA ILE A 228 7.19 1.37 2.19
C ILE A 228 7.60 2.22 0.97
N ASN A 229 6.63 2.60 0.14
CA ASN A 229 6.83 3.35 -1.10
C ASN A 229 7.87 2.70 -2.02
N THR A 230 7.86 1.36 -2.05
CA THR A 230 8.84 0.54 -2.77
C THR A 230 8.13 -0.60 -3.47
N ASN A 231 8.54 -0.89 -4.71
CA ASN A 231 8.06 -2.06 -5.44
C ASN A 231 8.72 -3.31 -4.86
N LEU A 232 7.92 -4.16 -4.23
CA LEU A 232 8.31 -5.42 -3.59
C LEU A 232 7.77 -6.65 -4.34
N CYS A 233 7.38 -6.47 -5.60
CA CYS A 233 6.73 -7.51 -6.41
C CYS A 233 7.57 -8.78 -6.56
N LYS A 234 8.90 -8.68 -6.66
CA LYS A 234 9.75 -9.87 -6.75
C LYS A 234 9.88 -10.53 -5.37
N ASN A 235 9.40 -11.77 -5.24
CA ASN A 235 9.54 -12.52 -3.99
C ASN A 235 11.03 -12.72 -3.65
N ILE A 236 11.33 -12.69 -2.37
CA ILE A 236 12.68 -12.99 -1.86
C ILE A 236 12.67 -14.37 -1.18
N THR A 237 13.81 -15.05 -1.21
CA THR A 237 14.01 -16.29 -0.46
C THR A 237 15.01 -16.03 0.64
N VAL A 238 14.60 -16.30 1.87
CA VAL A 238 15.47 -16.24 3.05
C VAL A 238 15.77 -17.66 3.52
N THR A 239 16.92 -17.85 4.17
CA THR A 239 17.27 -19.14 4.78
C THR A 239 17.31 -18.98 6.29
N SER A 240 16.64 -19.87 7.01
CA SER A 240 16.69 -19.95 8.47
C SER A 240 16.78 -21.41 8.89
N ARG A 241 17.78 -21.75 9.72
CA ARG A 241 18.00 -23.12 10.21
C ARG A 241 18.04 -24.17 9.09
N GLY A 242 18.66 -23.84 7.95
CA GLY A 242 18.76 -24.73 6.79
C GLY A 242 17.50 -24.83 5.92
N GLN A 243 16.40 -24.17 6.29
CA GLN A 243 15.18 -24.13 5.49
C GLN A 243 15.11 -22.87 4.65
N ALA A 244 14.89 -23.04 3.35
CA ALA A 244 14.57 -21.94 2.43
C ALA A 244 13.09 -21.57 2.55
N ILE A 245 12.80 -20.28 2.71
CA ILE A 245 11.45 -19.74 2.87
C ILE A 245 11.27 -18.60 1.87
N MET A 246 10.27 -18.72 1.00
CA MET A 246 9.89 -17.64 0.08
C MET A 246 8.97 -16.65 0.81
N LEU A 247 9.26 -15.36 0.67
CA LEU A 247 8.50 -14.27 1.26
C LEU A 247 7.73 -13.53 0.17
N GLN A 248 6.43 -13.36 0.38
CA GLN A 248 5.51 -12.60 -0.48
C GLN A 248 5.21 -11.27 0.21
N ALA A 249 5.91 -10.21 -0.20
CA ALA A 249 5.83 -8.90 0.46
C ALA A 249 4.91 -7.95 -0.31
N THR A 250 3.87 -7.43 0.36
CA THR A 250 2.98 -6.41 -0.24
C THR A 250 3.72 -5.11 -0.48
N SER A 251 3.52 -4.48 -1.64
CA SER A 251 4.01 -3.13 -1.90
C SER A 251 3.06 -2.12 -1.29
N ILE A 252 3.44 -1.50 -0.17
CA ILE A 252 2.60 -0.53 0.56
C ILE A 252 3.03 0.88 0.17
N TYR A 253 2.10 1.69 -0.30
CA TYR A 253 2.31 3.08 -0.70
C TYR A 253 1.44 4.03 0.10
N THR A 254 2.01 5.18 0.46
CA THR A 254 1.28 6.29 1.08
C THR A 254 1.90 7.62 0.66
N GLN A 255 1.07 8.65 0.51
CA GLN A 255 1.53 10.00 0.28
C GLN A 255 2.25 10.60 1.50
N GLY A 256 1.87 10.17 2.72
CA GLY A 256 2.55 10.55 3.94
C GLY A 256 2.24 11.96 4.48
N HIS A 257 1.48 12.78 3.74
CA HIS A 257 1.08 14.15 4.14
C HIS A 257 -0.41 14.28 4.50
N GLY A 258 -1.15 13.17 4.55
CA GLY A 258 -2.54 13.14 5.02
C GLY A 258 -3.58 13.74 4.07
N GLU A 259 -3.17 14.07 2.84
CA GLU A 259 -4.04 14.51 1.73
C GLU A 259 -4.26 13.35 0.74
N GLU A 260 -5.22 13.56 -0.18
CA GLU A 260 -5.59 12.65 -1.29
C GLU A 260 -4.47 12.40 -2.29
#